data_AF-Q4TDS1-F1
#
_entry.id   AF-Q4TDS1-F1
#
_cell.length_a   1.000
_cell.length_b   1.000
_cell.length_c   1.000
_cell.angle_alpha   90.00
_cell.angle_beta   90.00
_cell.angle_gamma   90.00
#
_symmetry.space_group_name_H-M   'P 1'
#
loop_
_entity.id
_entity.type
_entity.pdbx_description
1 polymer ?
#
loop_
_entity_poly.entity_id
_entity_poly.type
_entity_poly.pdbx_seq_one_letter_code
_entity_poly.pdbx_strand_id
1 'polypeptide(L)'
;YSPVGIASLIAGKIAAIGDLEVVARQLSMYMVTVIVGLLIHGGLILPAIFFAITRKSPFTFYSGIFQAWITALGTASSAGTLPVTFRCLEENLKIDRRVTRFVLPIGATINMDGTALYEAVAAIFIAQMNDISLDGGQIVTV
;
A
#
# COMPACT_ATOMS: atom_id res chain seq x y z
N TYR A 1 17.90 -10.23 -18.04
CA TYR A 1 17.37 -9.32 -19.08
C TYR A 1 16.86 -8.02 -18.46
N SER A 2 15.87 -8.07 -17.56
CA SER A 2 15.22 -6.87 -16.99
C SER A 2 16.14 -5.82 -16.36
N PRO A 3 17.20 -6.17 -15.58
CA PRO A 3 18.08 -5.16 -14.99
C PRO A 3 18.79 -4.28 -16.04
N VAL A 4 19.24 -4.89 -17.14
CA VAL A 4 19.90 -4.17 -18.25
C VAL A 4 18.89 -3.34 -19.03
N GLY A 5 17.70 -3.88 -19.30
CA GLY A 5 16.63 -3.15 -20.00
C GLY A 5 16.16 -1.91 -19.22
N ILE A 6 15.91 -2.04 -17.91
CA ILE A 6 15.50 -0.94 -17.04
C ILE A 6 16.60 0.13 -16.97
N ALA A 7 17.87 -0.27 -16.79
CA ALA A 7 18.98 0.68 -16.76
C ALA A 7 19.08 1.50 -18.06
N SER A 8 18.94 0.85 -19.22
CA SER A 8 18.93 1.53 -20.52
C SER A 8 17.75 2.49 -20.68
N LEU A 9 16.55 2.13 -20.22
CA LEU A 9 15.36 2.98 -20.29
C LEU A 9 15.48 4.21 -19.36
N ILE A 10 15.97 4.02 -18.14
CA ILE A 10 16.22 5.11 -17.19
C ILE A 10 17.25 6.07 -17.78
N ALA A 11 18.38 5.56 -18.28
CA ALA A 11 19.41 6.38 -18.91
C ALA A 11 18.85 7.17 -20.11
N GLY A 12 18.05 6.53 -20.96
CA GLY A 12 17.39 7.18 -22.10
C GLY A 12 16.41 8.28 -21.66
N LYS A 13 15.61 8.05 -20.61
CA LYS A 13 14.69 9.05 -20.08
C LYS A 13 15.41 10.23 -19.42
N ILE A 14 16.47 9.98 -18.65
CA ILE A 14 17.28 11.04 -18.06
C ILE A 14 17.97 11.88 -19.15
N ALA A 15 18.51 11.24 -20.19
CA ALA A 15 19.14 11.95 -21.31
C ALA A 15 18.14 12.79 -22.13
N ALA A 16 16.88 12.37 -22.21
CA ALA A 16 15.82 13.08 -22.93
C ALA A 16 15.23 14.26 -22.14
N ILE A 17 15.38 14.29 -20.82
CA ILE A 17 14.83 15.33 -19.95
C ILE A 17 15.94 16.29 -19.57
N GLY A 18 15.85 17.54 -20.02
CA GLY A 18 16.89 18.55 -19.80
C GLY A 18 17.03 19.03 -18.34
N ASP A 19 16.04 18.76 -17.50
CA ASP A 19 16.00 19.23 -16.11
C ASP A 19 15.73 18.08 -15.12
N LEU A 20 16.80 17.60 -14.49
CA LEU A 20 16.75 16.52 -13.50
C LEU A 20 15.99 16.92 -12.23
N GLU A 21 15.95 18.23 -11.91
CA GLU A 21 15.25 18.76 -10.73
C GLU A 21 13.74 18.56 -10.87
N VAL A 22 13.20 18.80 -12.07
CA VAL A 22 11.77 18.62 -12.35
C VAL A 22 11.36 17.15 -12.19
N VAL A 23 12.17 16.22 -12.70
CA VAL A 23 11.90 14.77 -12.57
C VAL A 23 11.96 14.32 -11.12
N ALA A 24 12.99 14.74 -10.40
CA ALA A 24 13.14 14.44 -8.98
C ALA A 24 11.94 14.98 -8.16
N ARG A 25 11.46 16.19 -8.49
CA ARG A 25 10.29 16.79 -7.86
C ARG A 25 9.01 16.02 -8.17
N GLN A 26 8.80 15.60 -9.41
CA GLN A 26 7.62 14.82 -9.79
C GLN A 26 7.59 13.47 -9.07
N LEU A 27 8.71 12.75 -9.04
CA LEU A 27 8.83 11.47 -8.35
C LEU A 27 8.67 11.61 -6.83
N SER A 28 9.20 12.68 -6.22
CA SER A 28 9.02 12.92 -4.79
C SER A 28 7.56 13.22 -4.45
N MET A 29 6.86 14.02 -5.27
CA MET A 29 5.43 14.28 -5.11
C MET A 29 4.60 13.00 -5.28
N TYR A 30 4.97 12.13 -6.22
CA TYR A 30 4.37 10.80 -6.35
C TYR A 30 4.54 9.97 -5.07
N MET A 31 5.76 9.85 -4.54
CA MET A 31 6.03 9.11 -3.30
C MET A 31 5.22 9.66 -2.12
N VAL A 32 5.19 10.98 -1.95
CA VAL A 32 4.42 11.64 -0.90
C VAL A 32 2.93 11.33 -1.06
N THR A 33 2.39 11.38 -2.28
CA THR A 33 0.98 11.08 -2.55
C THR A 33 0.62 9.65 -2.15
N VAL A 34 1.44 8.67 -2.52
CA VAL A 34 1.22 7.26 -2.14
C VAL A 34 1.30 7.10 -0.61
N ILE A 35 2.32 7.65 0.04
CA ILE A 35 2.49 7.54 1.50
C ILE A 35 1.31 8.17 2.23
N VAL A 36 0.89 9.38 1.84
CA VAL A 36 -0.26 10.07 2.43
C VAL A 36 -1.53 9.25 2.22
N GLY A 37 -1.76 8.72 1.02
CA GLY A 37 -2.90 7.85 0.73
C GLY A 37 -2.94 6.61 1.64
N LEU A 38 -1.81 5.92 1.81
CA LEU A 38 -1.69 4.77 2.70
C LEU A 38 -1.90 5.14 4.17
N LEU A 39 -1.38 6.29 4.62
CA LEU A 39 -1.59 6.77 5.99
C LEU A 39 -3.05 7.14 6.26
N ILE A 40 -3.74 7.74 5.29
CA ILE A 40 -5.17 8.06 5.41
C ILE A 40 -5.98 6.75 5.41
N HIS A 41 -5.71 5.83 4.49
CA HIS A 41 -6.43 4.55 4.42
C HIS A 41 -6.23 3.71 5.68
N GLY A 42 -4.97 3.49 6.05
CA GLY A 42 -4.58 2.67 7.20
C GLY A 42 -4.81 3.34 8.54
N GLY A 43 -4.75 4.67 8.63
CA GLY A 43 -4.84 5.41 9.89
C GLY A 43 -6.22 6.03 10.19
N LEU A 44 -7.05 6.25 9.18
CA LEU A 44 -8.38 6.88 9.34
C LEU A 44 -9.51 6.01 8.80
N ILE A 45 -9.42 5.54 7.55
CA ILE A 45 -10.53 4.83 6.88
C ILE A 45 -10.77 3.47 7.54
N LEU A 46 -9.74 2.61 7.63
CA LEU A 46 -9.88 1.28 8.25
C LEU A 46 -10.29 1.35 9.73
N PRO A 47 -9.72 2.24 10.57
CA PRO A 47 -10.20 2.48 11.94
C PRO A 47 -11.65 2.91 12.04
N ALA A 48 -12.09 3.80 11.15
CA ALA A 48 -13.45 4.29 11.13
C ALA A 48 -14.43 3.15 10.79
N ILE A 49 -14.11 2.33 9.78
CA ILE A 49 -14.90 1.14 9.42
C ILE A 49 -14.94 0.15 10.60
N PHE A 50 -13.78 -0.14 11.20
CA PHE A 50 -13.68 -1.03 12.35
C PHE A 50 -14.55 -0.54 13.52
N PHE A 51 -14.48 0.74 13.86
CA PHE A 51 -15.27 1.33 14.94
C PHE A 51 -16.76 1.33 14.62
N ALA A 52 -17.15 1.65 13.37
CA ALA A 52 -18.54 1.67 12.95
C ALA A 52 -19.22 0.30 13.11
N ILE A 53 -18.51 -0.78 12.75
CA ILE A 53 -19.03 -2.15 12.78
C ILE A 53 -18.93 -2.76 14.18
N THR A 54 -17.75 -2.69 14.81
CA THR A 54 -17.50 -3.42 16.07
C THR A 54 -17.85 -2.61 17.31
N ARG A 55 -17.96 -1.27 17.18
CA ARG A 55 -18.11 -0.32 18.30
C ARG A 55 -17.01 -0.43 19.36
N LYS A 56 -15.86 -1.01 19.01
CA LYS A 56 -14.67 -1.14 19.87
C LYS A 56 -13.61 -0.12 19.49
N SER A 57 -12.79 0.28 20.46
CA SER A 57 -11.68 1.22 20.22
C SER A 57 -10.66 0.64 19.22
N PRO A 58 -10.42 1.30 18.07
CA PRO A 58 -9.41 0.87 17.10
C PRO A 58 -7.98 0.99 17.65
N PHE A 59 -7.75 1.89 18.60
CA PHE A 59 -6.43 2.06 19.23
C PHE A 59 -5.98 0.82 20.00
N THR A 60 -6.90 0.18 20.73
CA THR A 60 -6.61 -1.08 21.43
C THR A 60 -6.27 -2.19 20.43
N PHE A 61 -6.99 -2.23 19.30
CA PHE A 61 -6.69 -3.18 18.23
C PHE A 61 -5.29 -2.96 17.65
N TYR A 62 -4.93 -1.72 17.33
CA TYR A 62 -3.60 -1.40 16.81
C TYR A 62 -2.47 -1.70 17.77
N SER A 63 -2.64 -1.42 19.07
CA SER A 63 -1.65 -1.81 20.07
C SER A 63 -1.43 -3.33 20.10
N GLY A 64 -2.48 -4.12 19.86
CA GLY A 64 -2.41 -5.57 19.83
C GLY A 64 -1.67 -6.14 18.62
N ILE A 65 -1.71 -5.46 17.47
CA ILE A 65 -1.04 -5.89 16.22
C ILE A 65 0.27 -5.15 15.90
N PHE A 66 0.73 -4.27 16.79
CA PHE A 66 1.89 -3.42 16.55
C PHE A 66 3.16 -4.18 16.11
N GLN A 67 3.40 -5.36 16.70
CA GLN A 67 4.53 -6.22 16.32
C GLN A 67 4.43 -6.74 14.87
N ALA A 68 3.22 -7.02 14.38
CA ALA A 68 3.00 -7.39 12.99
C ALA A 68 3.32 -6.21 12.05
N TRP A 69 2.98 -4.97 12.42
CA TRP A 69 3.30 -3.78 11.63
C TRP A 69 4.81 -3.58 11.48
N ILE A 70 5.57 -3.66 12.58
CA ILE A 70 7.03 -3.55 12.53
C ILE A 70 7.62 -4.67 11.67
N THR A 71 7.11 -5.89 11.82
CA THR A 71 7.58 -7.02 11.04
C THR A 71 7.29 -6.82 9.55
N ALA A 72 6.08 -6.39 9.17
CA ALA A 72 5.74 -6.09 7.77
C ALA A 72 6.63 -5.00 7.17
N LEU A 73 6.93 -3.96 7.94
CA LEU A 73 7.83 -2.90 7.50
C LEU A 73 9.25 -3.41 7.29
N GLY A 74 9.75 -4.27 8.20
CA GLY A 74 11.09 -4.82 8.11
C GLY A 74 11.26 -5.90 7.03
N THR A 75 10.24 -6.73 6.79
CA THR A 75 10.30 -7.81 5.80
C THR A 75 9.85 -7.38 4.41
N ALA A 76 9.07 -6.30 4.32
CA ALA A 76 8.37 -5.87 3.10
C ALA A 76 7.56 -7.01 2.43
N SER A 77 7.03 -7.96 3.22
CA SER A 77 6.36 -9.16 2.72
C SER A 77 5.20 -9.61 3.60
N SER A 78 3.97 -9.58 3.05
CA SER A 78 2.75 -10.04 3.73
C SER A 78 2.83 -11.50 4.16
N ALA A 79 3.37 -12.37 3.30
CA ALA A 79 3.54 -13.79 3.61
C ALA A 79 4.58 -14.00 4.73
N GLY A 80 5.66 -13.21 4.74
CA GLY A 80 6.67 -13.23 5.80
C GLY A 80 6.14 -12.76 7.16
N THR A 81 5.12 -11.90 7.17
CA THR A 81 4.52 -11.35 8.39
C THR A 81 3.36 -12.18 8.93
N LEU A 82 2.82 -13.10 8.12
CA LEU A 82 1.63 -13.87 8.45
C LEU A 82 1.74 -14.62 9.80
N PRO A 83 2.86 -15.31 10.15
CA PRO A 83 2.98 -15.99 11.45
C PRO A 83 2.92 -15.04 12.65
N VAL A 84 3.52 -13.84 12.53
CA VAL A 84 3.48 -12.82 13.59
C VAL A 84 2.08 -12.25 13.74
N THR A 85 1.36 -12.09 12.62
CA THR A 85 -0.03 -11.62 12.58
C THR A 85 -0.97 -12.60 13.29
N PHE A 86 -0.83 -13.91 13.04
CA PHE A 86 -1.55 -14.96 13.76
C PHE A 86 -1.35 -14.83 15.27
N ARG A 87 -0.10 -14.73 15.73
CA ARG A 87 0.22 -14.61 17.15
C ARG A 87 -0.42 -13.37 17.77
N CYS A 88 -0.31 -12.21 17.11
CA CYS A 88 -0.90 -10.96 17.62
C CYS A 88 -2.43 -11.08 17.78
N LEU A 89 -3.13 -11.65 16.80
CA LEU A 89 -4.58 -11.74 16.83
C LEU A 89 -5.10 -12.78 17.83
N GLU A 90 -4.44 -13.94 17.93
CA GLU A 90 -4.86 -15.01 18.85
C GLU A 90 -4.40 -14.76 20.30
N GLU A 91 -3.18 -14.27 20.51
CA GLU A 91 -2.60 -14.12 21.85
C GLU A 91 -2.85 -12.74 22.46
N ASN A 92 -2.69 -11.64 21.70
CA ASN A 92 -2.87 -10.29 22.24
C ASN A 92 -4.34 -9.87 22.22
N LEU A 93 -5.04 -10.14 21.12
CA LEU A 93 -6.41 -9.71 20.90
C LEU A 93 -7.47 -10.78 21.18
N LYS A 94 -7.05 -12.02 21.50
CA LYS A 94 -7.91 -13.14 21.89
C LYS A 94 -9.02 -13.45 20.88
N ILE A 95 -8.73 -13.30 19.58
CA ILE A 95 -9.68 -13.62 18.51
C ILE A 95 -9.76 -15.15 18.34
N ASP A 96 -10.97 -15.67 18.04
CA ASP A 96 -11.20 -17.10 17.84
C ASP A 96 -10.32 -17.63 16.69
N ARG A 97 -9.59 -18.71 16.99
CA ARG A 97 -8.66 -19.37 16.07
C ARG A 97 -9.34 -19.84 14.78
N ARG A 98 -10.61 -20.20 14.83
CA ARG A 98 -11.39 -20.63 13.66
C ARG A 98 -11.54 -19.48 12.66
N VAL A 99 -11.68 -18.25 13.15
CA VAL A 99 -11.80 -17.06 12.30
C VAL A 99 -10.42 -16.67 11.75
N THR A 100 -9.39 -16.58 12.59
CA THR A 100 -8.04 -16.18 12.14
C THR A 100 -7.49 -17.13 11.09
N ARG A 101 -7.64 -18.45 11.28
CA ARG A 101 -7.11 -19.48 10.36
C ARG A 101 -7.86 -19.56 9.04
N PHE A 102 -9.08 -19.04 8.97
CA PHE A 102 -9.83 -18.94 7.72
C PHE A 102 -9.54 -17.62 7.01
N VAL A 103 -9.62 -16.49 7.71
CA VAL A 103 -9.59 -15.16 7.11
C VAL A 103 -8.16 -14.73 6.73
N LEU A 104 -7.16 -14.96 7.58
CA LEU A 104 -5.81 -14.43 7.34
C LEU A 104 -5.11 -15.01 6.11
N PRO A 105 -5.16 -16.33 5.82
CA PRO A 105 -4.53 -16.87 4.62
C PRO A 105 -5.16 -16.35 3.33
N ILE A 106 -6.48 -16.18 3.32
CA ILE A 106 -7.22 -15.62 2.18
C ILE A 106 -6.89 -14.13 2.05
N GLY A 107 -6.88 -13.39 3.16
CA GLY A 107 -6.56 -11.97 3.18
C GLY A 107 -5.12 -11.66 2.73
N ALA A 108 -4.15 -12.48 3.12
CA ALA A 108 -2.74 -12.25 2.77
C ALA A 108 -2.44 -12.32 1.26
N THR A 109 -3.30 -12.99 0.48
CA THR A 109 -3.14 -13.14 -0.97
C THR A 109 -4.12 -12.28 -1.76
N ILE A 110 -5.35 -12.09 -1.28
CA ILE A 110 -6.40 -11.39 -2.03
C ILE A 110 -6.50 -9.92 -1.62
N ASN A 111 -6.28 -9.58 -0.34
CA ASN A 111 -6.51 -8.24 0.17
C ASN A 111 -5.27 -7.35 -0.01
N MET A 112 -5.11 -6.82 -1.22
CA MET A 112 -3.97 -5.99 -1.63
C MET A 112 -4.31 -4.49 -1.76
N ASP A 113 -5.00 -3.91 -0.76
CA ASP A 113 -5.40 -2.48 -0.77
C ASP A 113 -4.23 -1.53 -1.05
N GLY A 114 -3.07 -1.79 -0.43
CA GLY A 114 -1.89 -0.96 -0.63
C GLY A 114 -1.35 -1.02 -2.06
N THR A 115 -1.40 -2.19 -2.69
CA THR A 115 -1.04 -2.37 -4.09
C THR A 115 -2.03 -1.66 -5.00
N ALA A 116 -3.33 -1.82 -4.76
CA ALA A 116 -4.37 -1.16 -5.55
C ALA A 116 -4.23 0.38 -5.50
N LEU A 117 -3.97 0.95 -4.31
CA LEU A 117 -3.72 2.39 -4.15
C LEU A 117 -2.46 2.81 -4.92
N TYR A 118 -1.37 2.06 -4.78
CA TYR A 118 -0.12 2.33 -5.49
C TYR A 118 -0.31 2.28 -7.02
N GLU A 119 -0.97 1.26 -7.55
CA GLU A 119 -1.19 1.07 -8.99
C GLU A 119 -2.08 2.17 -9.58
N ALA A 120 -3.18 2.52 -8.91
CA ALA A 120 -4.07 3.60 -9.35
C ALA A 120 -3.34 4.96 -9.39
N VAL A 121 -2.59 5.29 -8.34
CA VAL A 121 -1.81 6.54 -8.30
C VAL A 121 -0.70 6.52 -9.36
N ALA A 122 -0.03 5.38 -9.58
CA ALA A 122 1.01 5.25 -10.60
C ALA A 122 0.47 5.46 -12.01
N ALA A 123 -0.67 4.85 -12.35
CA ALA A 123 -1.30 4.99 -13.65
C ALA A 123 -1.70 6.45 -13.93
N ILE A 124 -2.33 7.11 -12.95
CA ILE A 124 -2.71 8.52 -13.05
C ILE A 124 -1.47 9.42 -13.16
N PHE A 125 -0.43 9.14 -12.37
CA PHE A 125 0.83 9.89 -12.42
C PHE A 125 1.51 9.78 -13.80
N ILE A 126 1.54 8.59 -14.40
CA ILE A 126 2.09 8.39 -15.75
C ILE A 126 1.28 9.18 -16.78
N ALA A 127 -0.06 9.19 -16.67
CA ALA A 127 -0.90 10.00 -17.56
C ALA A 127 -0.57 11.50 -17.44
N GLN A 128 -0.45 12.00 -16.20
CA GLN A 128 -0.07 13.39 -15.93
C GLN A 128 1.33 13.75 -16.46
N MET A 129 2.31 12.85 -16.36
CA MET A 129 3.66 13.06 -16.88
C MET A 129 3.73 13.17 -18.41
N ASN A 130 2.73 12.63 -19.12
CA ASN A 130 2.66 12.67 -20.58
C ASN A 130 1.60 13.68 -21.07
N ASP A 131 1.14 14.59 -20.20
CA ASP A 131 0.11 15.59 -20.47
C ASP A 131 -1.20 14.98 -21.02
N ILE A 132 -1.52 13.75 -20.60
CA ILE A 132 -2.75 13.05 -20.97
C ILE A 132 -3.83 13.36 -19.92
N SER A 133 -4.88 14.05 -20.33
CA SER A 133 -6.07 14.27 -19.49
C SER A 133 -6.93 13.00 -19.47
N LEU A 134 -7.10 12.40 -18.29
CA LEU A 134 -8.01 11.27 -18.10
C LEU A 134 -9.44 11.75 -17.89
N ASP A 135 -10.39 11.19 -18.65
CA ASP A 135 -11.81 11.38 -18.40
C ASP A 135 -12.33 10.47 -17.26
N GLY A 136 -13.56 10.68 -16.80
CA GLY A 136 -14.14 9.90 -15.70
C GLY A 136 -14.31 8.40 -16.02
N GLY A 137 -14.52 8.03 -17.28
CA GLY A 137 -14.60 6.63 -17.71
C GLY A 137 -13.24 5.94 -17.69
N GLN A 138 -12.19 6.66 -18.07
CA GLN A 138 -10.81 6.19 -17.99
C GLN A 138 -10.38 6.03 -16.53
N ILE A 139 -10.75 6.96 -15.63
CA ILE A 139 -10.46 6.85 -14.19
C ILE A 139 -11.13 5.61 -13.56
N VAL A 140 -12.35 5.25 -13.98
CA VAL A 140 -13.05 4.06 -13.46
C VAL A 140 -12.44 2.76 -14.00
N THR A 141 -11.81 2.82 -15.17
CA THR A 141 -11.19 1.65 -15.82
C THR A 141 -9.81 1.33 -15.24
N VAL A 142 -9.10 2.36 -14.76
CA VAL A 142 -7.83 2.27 -14.04
C VAL A 142 -8.07 1.73 -12.64
#